data_AF-W9ZMF9-F1
#
_entry.id   AF-W9ZMF9-F1
#
_cell.length_a   1.000
_cell.length_b   1.000
_cell.length_c   1.000
_cell.angle_alpha   90.00
_cell.angle_beta   90.00
_cell.angle_gamma   90.00
#
_symmetry.space_group_name_H-M   'P 1'
#
loop_
_entity.id
_entity.type
_entity.pdbx_description
1 polymer ?
#
loop_
_entity_poly.entity_id
_entity_poly.type
_entity_poly.pdbx_seq_one_letter_code
_entity_poly.pdbx_strand_id
1 'polypeptide(L)'
;MDHDLDFNRVQKVTIQRLALFLQSSTFYHTIFTRTQSFLRAQEKVSGIISQGLPSNQWEVEMAALFDDTLANMQYQMMEYASGSSRSDAVSVVKPWINSSDSDRDAAVWESMCDNQRTRDTQGTLNFSILGLSLLFGLGLYIILVSFVLELLLAWAQKKLGRGLYRAKRWERDGTLQQMRLLYEIQGSGVWKGTTEDFPRTTSGDLFEHDEEFSQARSV
;
A
#
# COMPACT_ATOMS: atom_id res chain seq x y z
N MET A 1 -37.36 -22.27 33.41
CA MET A 1 -37.93 -20.97 33.79
C MET A 1 -37.34 -19.96 32.83
N ASP A 2 -37.87 -19.91 31.60
CA ASP A 2 -37.44 -18.94 30.60
C ASP A 2 -38.28 -17.69 30.79
N HIS A 3 -37.81 -16.78 31.65
CA HIS A 3 -38.18 -15.39 31.46
C HIS A 3 -37.49 -14.95 30.19
N ASP A 4 -38.22 -15.01 29.08
CA ASP A 4 -37.78 -14.52 27.78
C ASP A 4 -37.54 -13.02 27.95
N LEU A 5 -36.29 -12.66 28.22
CA LEU A 5 -35.84 -11.29 28.23
C LEU A 5 -36.10 -10.79 26.81
N ASP A 6 -37.03 -9.85 26.66
CA ASP A 6 -37.47 -9.29 25.38
C ASP A 6 -36.36 -8.43 24.75
N PHE A 7 -35.26 -9.08 24.40
CA PHE A 7 -34.10 -8.48 23.79
C PHE A 7 -34.42 -8.16 22.34
N ASN A 8 -34.06 -6.94 21.93
CA ASN A 8 -34.08 -6.60 20.52
C ASN A 8 -33.13 -7.53 19.75
N ARG A 9 -33.39 -7.77 18.46
CA ARG A 9 -32.57 -8.60 17.58
C ARG A 9 -31.10 -8.21 17.60
N VAL A 10 -30.81 -6.91 17.65
CA VAL A 10 -29.46 -6.36 17.81
C VAL A 10 -28.79 -6.91 19.08
N GLN A 11 -29.48 -6.83 20.22
CA GLN A 11 -28.96 -7.33 21.50
C GLN A 11 -28.78 -8.85 21.47
N LYS A 12 -29.71 -9.60 20.87
CA LYS A 12 -29.59 -11.06 20.68
C LYS A 12 -28.35 -11.42 19.88
N VAL A 13 -28.10 -10.75 18.75
CA VAL A 13 -26.90 -10.96 17.93
C VAL A 13 -25.62 -10.62 18.69
N THR A 14 -25.60 -9.50 19.44
CA THR A 14 -24.44 -9.14 20.28
C THR A 14 -24.14 -10.21 21.34
N ILE A 15 -25.17 -10.72 22.02
CA ILE A 15 -25.03 -11.78 23.03
C ILE A 15 -24.53 -13.08 22.38
N GLN A 16 -25.09 -13.46 21.22
CA GLN A 16 -24.65 -14.64 20.48
C GLN A 16 -23.17 -14.56 20.10
N ARG A 17 -22.71 -13.39 19.61
CA ARG A 17 -21.29 -13.13 19.31
C ARG A 17 -20.41 -13.32 20.54
N LEU A 18 -20.77 -12.65 21.64
CA LEU A 18 -20.04 -12.73 22.89
C LEU A 18 -19.96 -14.17 23.40
N ALA A 19 -21.08 -14.88 23.45
CA ALA A 19 -21.14 -16.26 23.93
C ALA A 19 -20.27 -17.20 23.09
N LEU A 20 -20.32 -17.07 21.76
CA LEU A 20 -19.54 -17.90 20.85
C LEU A 20 -18.04 -17.71 21.04
N PHE A 21 -17.57 -16.46 21.12
CA PHE A 21 -16.15 -16.16 21.31
C PHE A 21 -15.66 -16.42 22.74
N LEU A 22 -16.54 -16.30 23.74
CA LEU A 22 -16.22 -16.71 25.12
C LEU A 22 -15.98 -18.21 25.21
N GLN A 23 -16.78 -19.02 24.50
CA GLN A 23 -16.63 -20.48 24.50
C GLN A 23 -15.28 -20.93 23.94
N SER A 24 -14.77 -20.25 22.91
CA SER A 24 -13.47 -20.54 22.28
C SER A 24 -12.27 -19.86 22.98
N SER A 25 -12.51 -18.92 23.90
CA SER A 25 -11.44 -18.14 24.58
C SER A 25 -11.22 -18.55 26.03
N THR A 26 -11.47 -19.81 26.37
CA THR A 26 -11.26 -20.34 27.73
C THR A 26 -9.79 -20.72 27.98
N PHE A 27 -9.43 -20.87 29.25
CA PHE A 27 -8.10 -21.34 29.66
C PHE A 27 -7.74 -22.68 29.02
N TYR A 28 -8.72 -23.57 28.91
CA TYR A 28 -8.55 -24.86 28.24
C TYR A 28 -8.08 -24.69 26.79
N HIS A 29 -8.74 -23.82 26.02
CA HIS A 29 -8.38 -23.59 24.63
C HIS A 29 -7.00 -22.95 24.51
N THR A 30 -6.70 -21.95 25.33
CA THR A 30 -5.38 -21.29 25.32
C THR A 30 -4.25 -22.28 25.64
N ILE A 31 -4.43 -23.12 26.66
CA ILE A 31 -3.46 -24.17 27.03
C ILE A 31 -3.32 -25.20 25.89
N PHE A 32 -4.44 -25.64 25.31
CA PHE A 32 -4.41 -26.60 24.21
C PHE A 32 -3.71 -26.05 22.97
N THR A 33 -3.96 -24.78 22.60
CA THR A 33 -3.36 -24.16 21.42
C THR A 33 -1.89 -23.78 21.62
N ARG A 34 -1.51 -23.30 22.82
CA ARG A 34 -0.14 -22.87 23.13
C ARG A 34 0.75 -24.01 23.63
N THR A 35 0.16 -25.15 23.98
CA THR A 35 0.82 -26.39 24.43
C THR A 35 1.77 -26.21 25.62
N GLN A 36 3.07 -26.02 25.39
CA GLN A 36 4.07 -25.78 26.45
C GLN A 36 4.39 -24.30 26.62
N SER A 37 4.09 -23.47 25.62
CA SER A 37 4.42 -22.04 25.57
C SER A 37 3.42 -21.14 26.32
N PHE A 38 2.41 -21.71 26.99
CA PHE A 38 1.49 -20.93 27.84
C PHE A 38 2.13 -20.54 29.17
N LEU A 39 3.16 -21.28 29.62
CA LEU A 39 3.90 -20.95 30.84
C LEU A 39 5.05 -19.99 30.52
N ARG A 40 5.04 -18.81 31.14
CA ARG A 40 6.12 -17.82 31.07
C ARG A 40 7.42 -18.33 31.67
N ALA A 41 7.38 -19.31 32.56
CA ALA A 41 8.57 -19.99 33.07
C ALA A 41 9.49 -20.50 31.95
N GLN A 42 8.93 -20.88 30.78
CA GLN A 42 9.71 -21.30 29.62
C GLN A 42 10.60 -20.17 29.06
N GLU A 43 10.20 -18.91 29.20
CA GLU A 43 10.99 -17.74 28.76
C GLU A 43 12.28 -17.58 29.57
N LYS A 44 12.36 -18.19 30.76
CA LYS A 44 13.53 -18.14 31.66
C LYS A 44 14.52 -19.28 31.43
N VAL A 45 14.21 -20.21 30.53
CA VAL A 45 15.07 -21.36 30.21
C VAL A 45 15.92 -21.02 28.98
N SER A 46 17.23 -21.27 29.09
CA SER A 46 18.15 -21.19 27.95
C SER A 46 18.90 -22.52 27.84
N GLY A 47 18.59 -23.28 26.78
CA GLY A 47 19.07 -24.65 26.62
C GLY A 47 18.57 -25.57 27.73
N ILE A 48 19.48 -26.09 28.56
CA ILE A 48 19.19 -26.95 29.71
C ILE A 48 19.25 -26.21 31.06
N ILE A 49 19.53 -24.91 31.05
CA ILE A 49 19.73 -24.11 32.26
C ILE A 49 18.49 -23.25 32.49
N SER A 50 17.96 -23.30 33.71
CA SER A 50 16.82 -22.49 34.15
C SER A 50 17.20 -21.65 35.37
N GLN A 51 16.74 -20.40 35.41
CA GLN A 51 16.83 -19.58 36.62
C GLN A 51 15.79 -20.02 37.66
N GLY A 52 16.09 -19.80 38.95
CA GLY A 52 15.14 -20.04 40.02
C GLY A 52 13.82 -19.28 39.81
N LEU A 53 12.69 -19.95 40.05
CA LEU A 53 11.38 -19.33 39.96
C LEU A 53 11.07 -18.57 41.27
N PRO A 54 10.45 -17.38 41.17
CA PRO A 54 9.98 -16.66 42.35
C PRO A 54 8.85 -17.42 43.05
N SER A 55 8.64 -17.17 44.34
CA SER A 55 7.60 -17.82 45.14
C SER A 55 6.18 -17.54 44.64
N ASN A 56 5.96 -16.40 43.98
CA ASN A 56 4.68 -16.00 43.40
C ASN A 56 4.56 -16.35 41.90
N GLN A 57 5.38 -17.28 41.37
CA GLN A 57 5.33 -17.63 39.95
C GLN A 57 3.92 -18.07 39.51
N TRP A 58 3.17 -18.80 40.35
CA TRP A 58 1.82 -19.24 40.01
C TRP A 58 0.86 -18.07 39.75
N GLU A 59 1.00 -16.95 40.47
CA GLU A 59 0.17 -15.74 40.27
C GLU A 59 0.49 -15.10 38.94
N VAL A 60 1.79 -15.01 38.61
CA VAL A 60 2.27 -14.46 37.33
C VAL A 60 1.76 -15.29 36.16
N GLU A 61 1.79 -16.61 36.27
CA GLU A 61 1.30 -17.50 35.22
C GLU A 61 -0.21 -17.38 35.04
N MET A 62 -0.97 -17.31 36.13
CA MET A 62 -2.43 -17.15 36.06
C MET A 62 -2.83 -15.79 35.49
N ALA A 63 -2.11 -14.72 35.84
CA ALA A 63 -2.34 -13.39 35.27
C ALA A 63 -2.03 -13.38 33.76
N ALA A 64 -0.91 -13.97 33.34
CA ALA A 64 -0.55 -14.07 31.93
C ALA A 64 -1.58 -14.91 31.13
N LEU A 65 -2.06 -16.02 31.70
CA LEU A 65 -3.09 -16.83 31.07
C LEU A 65 -4.39 -16.05 30.91
N PHE A 66 -4.78 -15.25 31.91
CA PHE A 66 -5.94 -14.36 31.81
C PHE A 66 -5.75 -13.32 30.70
N ASP A 67 -4.61 -12.64 30.67
CA ASP A 67 -4.28 -11.64 29.64
C ASP A 67 -4.35 -12.24 28.23
N ASP A 68 -3.79 -13.43 28.04
CA ASP A 68 -3.86 -14.16 26.77
C ASP A 68 -5.30 -14.48 26.36
N THR A 69 -6.13 -14.93 27.31
CA THR A 69 -7.52 -15.29 27.01
C THR A 69 -8.37 -14.08 26.67
N LEU A 70 -8.13 -12.96 27.34
CA LEU A 70 -8.76 -11.69 27.04
C LEU A 70 -8.31 -11.16 25.67
N ALA A 71 -7.01 -11.23 25.36
CA ALA A 71 -6.47 -10.84 24.07
C ALA A 71 -7.04 -11.70 22.94
N ASN A 72 -7.19 -13.00 23.15
CA ASN A 72 -7.82 -13.91 22.18
C ASN A 72 -9.30 -13.56 21.94
N MET A 73 -10.06 -13.26 23.00
CA MET A 73 -11.44 -12.81 22.88
C MET A 73 -11.56 -11.50 22.11
N GLN A 74 -10.70 -10.53 22.41
CA GLN A 74 -10.64 -9.24 21.70
C GLN A 74 -10.28 -9.43 20.23
N TYR A 75 -9.32 -10.30 19.93
CA TYR A 75 -8.93 -10.65 18.56
C TYR A 75 -10.09 -11.25 17.77
N GLN A 76 -10.80 -12.23 18.33
CA GLN A 76 -11.93 -12.87 17.63
C GLN A 76 -13.10 -11.90 17.40
N MET A 77 -13.34 -10.97 18.34
CA MET A 77 -14.32 -9.90 18.14
C MET A 77 -13.97 -8.98 16.97
N MET A 78 -12.67 -8.67 16.81
CA MET A 78 -12.16 -7.89 15.68
C MET A 78 -12.22 -8.69 14.38
N GLU A 79 -11.84 -9.97 14.40
CA GLU A 79 -11.78 -10.87 13.23
C GLU A 79 -13.14 -10.95 12.52
N TYR A 80 -14.23 -10.91 13.27
CA TYR A 80 -15.58 -10.84 12.71
C TYR A 80 -15.78 -9.69 11.72
N ALA A 81 -15.24 -8.50 12.02
CA ALA A 81 -15.39 -7.32 11.17
C ALA A 81 -14.28 -7.20 10.13
N SER A 82 -13.06 -7.65 10.43
CA SER A 82 -11.93 -7.58 9.50
C SER A 82 -11.90 -8.72 8.48
N GLY A 83 -12.66 -9.80 8.72
CA GLY A 83 -12.52 -11.06 8.00
C GLY A 83 -11.32 -11.88 8.50
N SER A 84 -11.35 -13.19 8.24
CA SER A 84 -10.29 -14.11 8.65
C SER A 84 -9.09 -14.03 7.69
N SER A 85 -7.87 -14.00 8.22
CA SER A 85 -6.65 -14.05 7.41
C SER A 85 -6.29 -15.47 6.94
N ARG A 86 -7.06 -16.50 7.33
CA ARG A 86 -6.84 -17.90 6.95
C ARG A 86 -7.56 -18.20 5.63
N SER A 87 -6.85 -18.79 4.67
CA SER A 87 -7.41 -19.21 3.38
C SER A 87 -8.45 -20.31 3.56
N ASP A 88 -9.65 -20.14 2.96
CA ASP A 88 -10.78 -21.02 2.56
C ASP A 88 -11.08 -22.37 3.25
N ALA A 89 -10.25 -22.87 4.16
CA ALA A 89 -10.37 -24.14 4.85
C ALA A 89 -11.06 -24.03 6.23
N VAL A 90 -11.58 -22.85 6.59
CA VAL A 90 -12.23 -22.63 7.89
C VAL A 90 -13.73 -22.65 7.70
N SER A 91 -14.41 -23.53 8.46
CA SER A 91 -15.86 -23.53 8.55
C SER A 91 -16.33 -22.24 9.23
N VAL A 92 -17.01 -21.39 8.48
CA VAL A 92 -17.65 -20.20 9.04
C VAL A 92 -18.84 -20.67 9.90
N VAL A 93 -18.75 -20.46 11.21
CA VAL A 93 -19.86 -20.72 12.11
C VAL A 93 -20.94 -19.67 11.83
N LYS A 94 -22.16 -20.13 11.55
CA LYS A 94 -23.34 -19.29 11.31
C LYS A 94 -24.33 -19.49 12.46
N PRO A 95 -24.28 -18.67 13.51
CA PRO A 95 -25.06 -18.89 14.74
C PRO A 95 -26.58 -18.83 14.53
N TRP A 96 -27.04 -18.20 13.44
CA TRP A 96 -28.45 -18.01 13.10
C TRP A 96 -29.11 -19.20 12.41
N ILE A 97 -28.37 -20.28 12.05
CA ILE A 97 -28.94 -21.43 11.31
C ILE A 97 -30.11 -22.10 12.06
N ASN A 98 -30.03 -22.16 13.40
CA ASN A 98 -31.06 -22.78 14.23
C ASN A 98 -32.10 -21.78 14.77
N SER A 99 -32.06 -20.52 14.31
CA SER A 99 -33.05 -19.52 14.70
C SER A 99 -34.37 -19.73 13.94
N SER A 100 -35.48 -19.32 14.55
CA SER A 100 -36.81 -19.40 13.93
C SER A 100 -36.96 -18.51 12.69
N ASP A 101 -36.06 -17.55 12.50
CA ASP A 101 -36.08 -16.54 11.44
C ASP A 101 -34.64 -16.28 10.95
N SER A 102 -34.03 -17.32 10.38
CA SER A 102 -32.62 -17.36 10.00
C SER A 102 -32.23 -16.27 9.02
N ASP A 103 -33.12 -15.91 8.09
CA ASP A 103 -32.82 -14.94 7.04
C ASP A 103 -32.73 -13.52 7.60
N ARG A 104 -33.66 -13.16 8.49
CA ARG A 104 -33.66 -11.84 9.11
C ARG A 104 -32.54 -11.70 10.14
N ASP A 105 -32.22 -12.76 10.87
CA ASP A 105 -31.08 -12.72 11.79
C ASP A 105 -29.74 -12.64 11.02
N ALA A 106 -29.61 -13.35 9.89
CA ALA A 106 -28.46 -13.22 8.98
C ALA A 106 -28.27 -11.76 8.51
N ALA A 107 -29.36 -11.09 8.10
CA ALA A 107 -29.31 -9.69 7.67
C ALA A 107 -28.84 -8.75 8.80
N VAL A 108 -29.22 -9.01 10.06
CA VAL A 108 -28.74 -8.23 11.21
C VAL A 108 -27.24 -8.48 11.43
N TRP A 109 -26.80 -9.74 11.34
CA TRP A 109 -25.38 -10.11 11.41
C TRP A 109 -24.55 -9.44 10.32
N GLU A 110 -25.05 -9.33 9.08
CA GLU A 110 -24.35 -8.63 7.99
C GLU A 110 -24.31 -7.11 8.26
N SER A 111 -25.46 -6.51 8.58
CA SER A 111 -25.55 -5.07 8.85
C SER A 111 -24.64 -4.62 10.01
N MET A 112 -24.47 -5.45 11.04
CA MET A 112 -23.57 -5.14 12.15
C MET A 112 -22.10 -5.21 11.75
N CYS A 113 -21.75 -6.08 10.80
CA CYS A 113 -20.40 -6.21 10.28
C CYS A 113 -20.04 -4.94 9.51
N ASP A 114 -20.91 -4.52 8.58
CA ASP A 114 -20.70 -3.35 7.73
C ASP A 114 -20.62 -2.02 8.51
N ASN A 115 -21.26 -1.98 9.68
CA ASN A 115 -21.23 -0.82 10.57
C ASN A 115 -19.98 -0.75 11.46
N GLN A 116 -19.09 -1.75 11.41
CA GLN A 116 -17.83 -1.78 12.15
C GLN A 116 -16.66 -1.54 11.22
N ARG A 117 -15.79 -0.59 11.59
CA ARG A 117 -14.57 -0.29 10.84
C ARG A 117 -13.36 -0.62 11.70
N THR A 118 -12.62 -1.63 11.30
CA THR A 118 -11.38 -2.03 11.95
C THR A 118 -10.18 -1.44 11.21
N ARG A 119 -9.09 -1.22 11.94
CA ARG A 119 -7.82 -0.82 11.32
C ARG A 119 -7.13 -2.08 10.80
N ASP A 120 -6.93 -2.15 9.49
CA ASP A 120 -6.14 -3.22 8.88
C ASP A 120 -4.66 -3.02 9.24
N THR A 121 -4.04 -4.08 9.77
CA THR A 121 -2.63 -4.13 10.15
C THR A 121 -1.81 -5.04 9.23
N GLN A 122 -2.45 -5.77 8.31
CA GLN A 122 -1.83 -6.83 7.51
C GLN A 122 -1.40 -6.39 6.10
N GLY A 123 -0.85 -5.18 5.99
CA GLY A 123 -0.04 -4.83 4.81
C GLY A 123 -0.70 -3.90 3.78
N THR A 124 -1.80 -3.24 4.10
CA THR A 124 -2.24 -2.09 3.31
C THR A 124 -1.27 -0.91 3.56
N LEU A 125 -0.41 -0.64 2.57
CA LEU A 125 0.41 0.56 2.55
C LEU A 125 -0.53 1.77 2.52
N ASN A 126 -0.57 2.52 3.63
CA ASN A 126 -1.33 3.76 3.71
C ASN A 126 -0.64 4.82 2.84
N PHE A 127 -1.00 4.89 1.57
CA PHE A 127 -0.55 5.98 0.70
C PHE A 127 -1.31 7.26 1.07
N SER A 128 -0.57 8.33 1.34
CA SER A 128 -1.17 9.65 1.49
C SER A 128 -1.67 10.12 0.13
N ILE A 129 -2.98 10.00 -0.11
CA ILE A 129 -3.65 10.49 -1.32
C ILE A 129 -3.37 11.99 -1.50
N LEU A 130 -3.31 12.73 -0.39
CA LEU A 130 -2.96 14.16 -0.38
C LEU A 130 -1.54 14.37 -0.90
N GLY A 131 -0.57 13.62 -0.39
CA GLY A 131 0.83 13.71 -0.84
C GLY A 131 0.98 13.36 -2.32
N LEU A 132 0.30 12.31 -2.77
CA LEU A 132 0.30 11.89 -4.17
C LEU A 132 -0.35 12.95 -5.08
N SER A 133 -1.48 13.52 -4.65
CA SER A 133 -2.19 14.58 -5.38
C SER A 133 -1.37 15.86 -5.48
N LEU A 134 -0.66 16.25 -4.42
CA LEU A 134 0.23 17.41 -4.45
C LEU A 134 1.42 17.17 -5.39
N LEU A 135 2.04 15.98 -5.34
CA LEU A 135 3.18 15.65 -6.20
C LEU A 135 2.80 15.72 -7.68
N PHE A 136 1.74 15.01 -8.07
CA PHE A 136 1.28 15.00 -9.46
C PHE A 136 0.68 16.34 -9.88
N GLY A 137 -0.11 16.98 -9.02
CA GLY A 137 -0.75 18.27 -9.30
C GLY A 137 0.26 19.39 -9.46
N LEU A 138 1.21 19.52 -8.54
CA LEU A 138 2.26 20.54 -8.62
C LEU A 138 3.22 20.27 -9.78
N GLY A 139 3.59 19.01 -10.00
CA GLY A 139 4.43 18.61 -11.14
C GLY A 139 3.79 18.96 -12.48
N LEU A 140 2.52 18.59 -12.67
CA LEU A 140 1.77 18.93 -13.88
C LEU A 140 1.57 20.44 -14.03
N TYR A 141 1.31 21.16 -12.94
CA TYR A 141 1.21 22.63 -12.96
C TYR A 141 2.51 23.29 -13.44
N ILE A 142 3.67 22.88 -12.93
CA ILE A 142 4.96 23.42 -13.34
C ILE A 142 5.22 23.16 -14.83
N ILE A 143 4.92 21.95 -15.32
CA ILE A 143 5.08 21.58 -16.74
C ILE A 143 4.17 22.46 -17.63
N LEU A 144 2.90 22.63 -17.24
CA LEU A 144 1.97 23.49 -17.99
C LEU A 144 2.43 24.95 -18.01
N VAL A 145 2.90 25.47 -16.87
CA VAL A 145 3.45 26.84 -16.80
C VAL A 145 4.66 26.99 -17.72
N SER A 146 5.54 25.98 -17.80
CA SER A 146 6.68 25.99 -18.72
C SER A 146 6.24 26.12 -20.18
N PHE A 147 5.30 25.28 -20.62
CA PHE A 147 4.80 25.33 -22.00
C PHE A 147 4.07 26.64 -22.33
N VAL A 148 3.27 27.15 -21.39
CA VAL A 148 2.55 28.42 -21.57
C VAL A 148 3.53 29.59 -21.62
N LEU A 149 4.57 29.60 -20.79
CA LEU A 149 5.60 30.64 -20.81
C LEU A 149 6.34 30.68 -22.15
N GLU A 150 6.74 29.53 -22.69
CA GLU A 150 7.37 29.44 -24.02
C GLU A 150 6.47 30.02 -25.11
N LEU A 151 5.18 29.64 -25.12
CA LEU A 151 4.23 30.13 -26.11
C LEU A 151 3.97 31.64 -25.97
N LEU A 152 3.79 32.13 -24.73
CA LEU A 152 3.56 33.55 -24.45
C LEU A 152 4.79 34.39 -24.80
N LEU A 153 6.00 33.91 -24.49
CA LEU A 153 7.25 34.58 -24.85
C LEU A 153 7.44 34.62 -26.37
N ALA A 154 7.20 33.50 -27.07
CA ALA A 154 7.28 33.46 -28.53
C ALA A 154 6.27 34.43 -29.18
N TRP A 155 5.05 34.50 -28.64
CA TRP A 155 4.02 35.43 -29.13
C TRP A 155 4.38 36.89 -28.83
N ALA A 156 4.83 37.20 -27.62
CA ALA A 156 5.24 38.55 -27.22
C ALA A 156 6.46 39.04 -28.01
N GLN A 157 7.45 38.18 -28.23
CA GLN A 157 8.64 38.50 -29.04
C GLN A 157 8.27 38.78 -30.51
N LYS A 158 7.34 38.01 -31.09
CA LYS A 158 6.81 38.28 -32.44
C LYS A 158 6.05 39.60 -32.51
N LYS A 159 5.21 39.92 -31.52
CA LYS A 159 4.40 41.15 -31.52
C LYS A 159 5.22 42.43 -31.24
N LEU A 160 6.16 42.38 -30.30
CA LEU A 160 6.95 43.56 -29.93
C LEU A 160 8.20 43.75 -30.80
N GLY A 161 8.59 42.75 -31.60
CA GLY A 161 9.80 42.78 -32.44
C GLY A 161 11.11 42.90 -31.65
N ARG A 162 11.06 42.80 -30.32
CA ARG A 162 12.19 42.94 -29.40
C ARG A 162 12.63 41.56 -28.92
N GLY A 163 13.95 41.33 -28.88
CA GLY A 163 14.52 40.07 -28.37
C GLY A 163 14.64 38.94 -29.38
N LEU A 164 14.25 39.13 -30.65
CA LEU A 164 14.36 38.12 -31.72
C LEU A 164 15.78 37.57 -31.89
N TYR A 165 16.81 38.41 -31.73
CA TYR A 165 18.21 37.96 -31.77
C TYR A 165 18.57 37.04 -30.58
N ARG A 166 18.04 37.32 -29.38
CA ARG A 166 18.27 36.48 -28.19
C ARG A 166 17.52 35.16 -28.29
N ALA A 167 16.31 35.16 -28.84
CA ALA A 167 15.54 33.95 -29.12
C ALA A 167 16.25 33.04 -30.12
N LYS A 168 16.70 33.57 -31.26
CA LYS A 168 17.50 32.80 -32.24
C LYS A 168 18.81 32.26 -31.68
N ARG A 169 19.43 33.00 -30.75
CA ARG A 169 20.63 32.52 -30.06
C ARG A 169 20.32 31.34 -29.14
N TRP A 170 19.18 31.39 -28.44
CA TRP A 170 18.71 30.29 -27.60
C TRP A 170 18.42 29.01 -28.41
N GLU A 171 17.73 29.14 -29.55
CA GLU A 171 17.48 28.03 -30.49
C GLU A 171 18.80 27.38 -30.96
N ARG A 172 19.83 28.20 -31.25
CA ARG A 172 21.16 27.71 -31.66
C ARG A 172 21.94 27.03 -30.53
N ASP A 173 21.72 27.44 -29.29
CA ASP A 173 22.37 26.85 -28.11
C ASP A 173 21.65 25.56 -27.67
N GLY A 174 20.57 25.14 -28.35
CA GLY A 174 19.87 23.88 -28.11
C GLY A 174 20.76 22.65 -28.34
N THR A 175 20.54 21.60 -27.54
CA THR A 175 21.36 20.38 -27.55
C THR A 175 21.43 19.71 -28.92
N LEU A 176 20.31 19.67 -29.66
CA LEU A 176 20.27 19.08 -31.00
C LEU A 176 21.07 19.91 -32.03
N GLN A 177 21.07 21.23 -31.92
CA GLN A 177 21.88 22.10 -32.78
C GLN A 177 23.38 21.99 -32.45
N GLN A 178 23.73 21.85 -31.17
CA GLN A 178 25.11 21.56 -30.77
C GLN A 178 25.59 20.21 -31.32
N MET A 179 24.76 19.17 -31.22
CA MET A 179 25.09 17.84 -31.72
C MET A 179 25.26 17.83 -33.23
N ARG A 180 24.36 18.51 -33.96
CA ARG A 180 24.54 18.76 -35.40
C ARG A 180 25.89 19.42 -35.70
N LEU A 181 26.26 20.48 -34.99
CA LEU A 181 27.51 21.20 -35.26
C LEU A 181 28.73 20.29 -35.11
N LEU A 182 28.72 19.37 -34.14
CA LEU A 182 29.78 18.38 -33.97
C LEU A 182 29.89 17.44 -35.18
N TYR A 183 28.77 16.91 -35.67
CA TYR A 183 28.77 16.06 -36.86
C TYR A 183 29.16 16.83 -38.13
N GLU A 184 28.74 18.08 -38.25
CA GLU A 184 29.11 18.95 -39.37
C GLU A 184 30.61 19.25 -39.39
N ILE A 185 31.23 19.44 -38.22
CA ILE A 185 32.69 19.56 -38.06
C ILE A 185 33.40 18.24 -38.43
N GLN A 186 32.81 17.10 -38.09
CA GLN A 186 33.31 15.78 -38.48
C GLN A 186 33.10 15.48 -39.98
N GLY A 187 32.40 16.35 -40.72
CA GLY A 187 32.09 16.17 -42.13
C GLY A 187 30.98 15.16 -42.40
N SER A 188 30.12 14.89 -41.42
CA SER A 188 29.07 13.86 -41.48
C SER A 188 27.67 14.46 -41.65
N GLY A 189 26.97 13.96 -42.68
CA GLY A 189 25.58 14.28 -43.00
C GLY A 189 25.36 15.65 -43.67
N VAL A 190 24.33 15.73 -44.52
CA VAL A 190 23.89 17.00 -45.13
C VAL A 190 22.64 17.51 -44.41
N TRP A 191 22.79 18.61 -43.67
CA TRP A 191 21.79 19.10 -42.72
C TRP A 191 20.82 20.12 -43.31
N LYS A 192 19.54 20.01 -42.93
CA LYS A 192 18.45 20.94 -43.23
C LYS A 192 17.81 21.43 -41.93
N GLY A 193 17.17 22.60 -41.96
CA GLY A 193 16.58 23.21 -40.75
C GLY A 193 17.64 23.82 -39.83
N THR A 194 18.65 24.47 -40.42
CA THR A 194 19.84 24.95 -39.71
C THR A 194 19.59 26.10 -38.73
N THR A 195 18.37 26.63 -38.73
CA THR A 195 17.89 27.75 -37.91
C THR A 195 16.60 27.40 -37.16
N GLU A 196 16.22 26.12 -37.12
CA GLU A 196 15.02 25.61 -36.43
C GLU A 196 15.44 24.81 -35.18
N ASP A 197 14.56 24.60 -34.20
CA ASP A 197 14.94 23.84 -32.97
C ASP A 197 15.33 22.38 -33.24
N PHE A 198 14.82 21.79 -34.31
CA PHE A 198 15.02 20.37 -34.64
C PHE A 198 15.71 20.21 -36.00
N PRO A 199 17.06 20.22 -36.05
CA PRO A 199 17.80 19.98 -37.28
C PRO A 199 17.58 18.54 -37.77
N ARG A 200 17.47 18.37 -39.10
CA ARG A 200 17.26 17.05 -39.72
C ARG A 200 18.27 16.81 -40.83
N THR A 201 18.68 15.57 -41.03
CA THR A 201 19.46 15.17 -42.21
C THR A 201 18.54 15.11 -43.42
N THR A 202 19.07 15.48 -44.58
CA THR A 202 18.28 15.54 -45.83
C THR A 202 17.90 14.15 -46.33
N SER A 203 18.78 13.17 -46.11
CA SER A 203 18.68 11.78 -46.56
C SER A 203 18.28 10.80 -45.46
N GLY A 204 18.09 11.25 -44.21
CA GLY A 204 17.82 10.35 -43.08
C GLY A 204 19.06 9.55 -42.66
N ASP A 205 20.24 10.18 -42.74
CA ASP A 205 21.52 9.53 -42.45
C ASP A 205 21.57 8.98 -41.02
N LEU A 206 22.09 7.75 -40.88
CA LEU A 206 22.39 7.11 -39.61
C LEU A 206 23.86 7.38 -39.30
N PHE A 207 24.14 8.02 -38.17
CA PHE A 207 25.49 8.28 -37.72
C PHE A 207 25.95 7.11 -36.84
N GLU A 208 26.89 6.32 -37.36
CA GLU A 208 27.51 5.24 -36.62
C GLU A 208 28.47 5.83 -35.56
N HIS A 209 28.34 5.35 -34.32
CA HIS A 209 29.22 5.75 -33.21
C HIS A 209 30.22 4.64 -32.97
N ASP A 210 31.49 4.93 -33.28
CA ASP A 210 32.73 4.18 -33.04
C ASP A 210 32.72 2.64 -33.18
N GLU A 211 33.73 2.15 -33.88
CA GLU A 211 33.95 0.73 -34.22
C GLU A 211 34.02 -0.24 -33.02
N GLU A 212 34.07 0.24 -31.77
CA GLU A 212 34.12 -0.59 -30.54
C GLU A 212 32.88 -1.47 -30.34
N PHE A 213 31.69 -1.06 -30.79
CA PHE A 213 30.48 -1.91 -30.70
C PHE A 213 30.36 -2.93 -31.83
N SER A 214 31.13 -2.79 -32.90
CA SER A 214 31.12 -3.75 -34.01
C SER A 214 31.81 -5.08 -33.64
N GLN A 215 32.83 -5.04 -32.79
CA GLN A 215 33.52 -6.24 -32.28
C GLN A 215 32.66 -7.06 -31.29
N ALA A 216 31.69 -6.43 -30.61
CA ALA A 216 30.78 -7.13 -29.70
C ALA A 216 29.68 -7.95 -30.41
N ARG A 217 29.53 -7.82 -31.73
CA ARG A 217 28.59 -8.62 -32.54
C ARG A 217 29.26 -9.79 -33.28
N SER A 218 30.59 -9.89 -33.23
CA SER A 218 31.37 -10.97 -33.87
C SER A 218 31.94 -12.01 -32.88
N VAL A 219 31.36 -12.14 -31.69
CA VAL A 219 31.64 -13.24 -30.74
C VAL A 219 30.36 -14.03 -30.49
#